data_AF-A0A0M9ZZ34-F1
#
_entry.id   AF-A0A0M9ZZ34-F1
#
_cell.length_a   1.000
_cell.length_b   1.000
_cell.length_c   1.000
_cell.angle_alpha   90.00
_cell.angle_beta   90.00
_cell.angle_gamma   90.00
#
_symmetry.space_group_name_H-M   'P 1'
#
loop_
_entity.id
_entity.type
_entity.pdbx_description
1 polymer ?
#
loop_
_entity_poly.entity_id
_entity_poly.type
_entity_poly.pdbx_seq_one_letter_code
_entity_poly.pdbx_strand_id
1 'polypeptide(L)'
;MFGFFMQMFLLCAGAFLAGVLLTWLTMRSRGAAEQESRLSIMEEPALPAIKANSRTMVFHTPESPYYRRMKGDVFFHSPEDALRAGYTMWTPRPRVPATT
;
A
#
# COMPACT_ATOMS: atom_id res chain seq x y z
N MET A 1 -55.67 -29.26 -10.58
CA MET A 1 -55.66 -28.05 -9.73
C MET A 1 -54.40 -27.88 -8.87
N PHE A 2 -53.66 -28.93 -8.50
CA PHE A 2 -52.42 -28.80 -7.68
C PHE A 2 -51.19 -28.19 -8.38
N GLY A 3 -51.10 -28.26 -9.72
CA GLY A 3 -49.94 -27.78 -10.47
C GLY A 3 -49.70 -26.27 -10.39
N PHE A 4 -50.75 -25.45 -10.48
CA PHE A 4 -50.62 -23.99 -10.40
C PHE A 4 -50.18 -23.50 -9.01
N PHE A 5 -50.61 -24.21 -7.95
CA PHE A 5 -50.21 -23.90 -6.58
C PHE A 5 -48.72 -24.15 -6.35
N MET A 6 -48.22 -25.30 -6.80
CA MET A 6 -46.79 -25.62 -6.71
C MET A 6 -45.95 -24.68 -7.57
N GLN A 7 -46.42 -24.29 -8.75
CA GLN A 7 -45.75 -23.32 -9.60
C GLN A 7 -45.60 -21.96 -8.91
N MET A 8 -46.69 -21.44 -8.33
CA MET A 8 -46.64 -20.17 -7.60
C MET A 8 -45.71 -20.26 -6.39
N PHE A 9 -45.80 -21.36 -5.64
CA PHE A 9 -44.96 -21.60 -4.47
C PHE A 9 -43.46 -21.63 -4.83
N LEU A 10 -43.08 -22.35 -5.89
CA LEU A 10 -41.69 -22.45 -6.34
C LEU A 10 -41.15 -21.11 -6.85
N LEU A 11 -41.97 -20.30 -7.53
CA LEU A 11 -41.59 -18.95 -7.95
C LEU A 11 -41.35 -18.04 -6.75
N CYS A 12 -42.23 -18.07 -5.75
CA CYS A 12 -42.07 -17.30 -4.52
C CYS A 12 -40.82 -17.72 -3.73
N ALA A 13 -40.61 -19.02 -3.57
CA ALA A 13 -39.45 -19.55 -2.85
C ALA A 13 -38.14 -19.19 -3.56
N GLY A 14 -38.09 -19.29 -4.89
CA GLY A 14 -36.93 -18.93 -5.69
C GLY A 14 -36.57 -17.44 -5.59
N ALA A 15 -37.56 -16.55 -5.69
CA ALA A 15 -37.35 -15.11 -5.55
C ALA A 15 -36.83 -14.73 -4.15
N PHE A 16 -37.31 -15.40 -3.10
CA PHE A 16 -36.85 -15.18 -1.73
C PHE A 16 -35.39 -15.61 -1.55
N LEU A 17 -35.01 -16.80 -2.03
CA LEU A 17 -33.63 -17.30 -1.96
C LEU A 17 -32.67 -16.42 -2.77
N ALA A 18 -33.09 -15.95 -3.94
CA ALA A 18 -32.30 -15.04 -4.76
C ALA A 18 -32.04 -13.71 -4.04
N GLY A 19 -33.04 -13.14 -3.37
CA GLY A 19 -32.90 -11.91 -2.59
C GLY A 19 -31.96 -12.07 -1.39
N VAL A 20 -32.07 -13.19 -0.65
CA VAL A 20 -31.16 -13.52 0.45
C VAL A 20 -29.73 -13.68 -0.05
N LEU A 21 -29.53 -14.41 -1.16
CA LEU A 21 -28.20 -14.62 -1.74
C LEU A 21 -27.58 -13.32 -2.24
N LEU A 22 -28.36 -12.45 -2.89
CA LEU A 22 -27.87 -11.15 -3.34
C LEU A 22 -27.45 -10.27 -2.15
N THR A 23 -28.27 -10.23 -1.09
CA THR A 23 -27.94 -9.50 0.14
C THR A 23 -26.65 -10.05 0.77
N TRP A 24 -26.53 -11.37 0.86
CA TRP A 24 -25.34 -12.02 1.38
C TRP A 24 -24.10 -11.74 0.52
N LEU A 25 -24.20 -11.80 -0.81
CA LEU A 25 -23.12 -11.49 -1.75
C LEU A 25 -22.66 -10.03 -1.64
N THR A 26 -23.60 -9.09 -1.48
CA THR A 26 -23.23 -7.67 -1.31
C THR A 26 -22.45 -7.43 -0.01
N MET A 27 -22.80 -8.12 1.08
CA MET A 27 -22.06 -8.05 2.34
C MET A 27 -20.73 -8.82 2.26
N ARG A 28 -20.69 -9.98 1.61
CA ARG A 28 -19.48 -10.80 1.41
C ARG A 28 -18.45 -10.11 0.52
N SER A 29 -18.90 -9.43 -0.53
CA SER A 29 -18.04 -8.68 -1.46
C SER A 29 -17.28 -7.55 -0.74
N ARG A 30 -17.91 -6.90 0.25
CA ARG A 30 -17.24 -5.91 1.11
C ARG A 30 -16.08 -6.54 1.90
N GLY A 31 -16.24 -7.76 2.39
CA GLY A 31 -15.18 -8.47 3.13
C GLY A 31 -14.03 -8.99 2.26
N ALA A 32 -14.29 -9.38 1.01
CA ALA A 32 -13.23 -9.85 0.10
C ALA A 32 -12.31 -8.71 -0.38
N ALA A 33 -12.88 -7.54 -0.67
CA ALA A 33 -12.10 -6.35 -1.06
C ALA A 33 -11.19 -5.84 0.07
N GLU A 34 -11.62 -5.98 1.33
CA GLU A 34 -10.80 -5.60 2.48
C GLU A 34 -9.59 -6.55 2.67
N GLN A 35 -9.77 -7.84 2.38
CA GLN A 35 -8.74 -8.86 2.55
C GLN A 35 -7.65 -8.81 1.47
N GLU A 36 -7.99 -8.46 0.23
CA GLU A 36 -7.00 -8.26 -0.85
C GLU A 36 -6.13 -7.01 -0.59
N SER A 37 -6.70 -5.95 0.02
CA SER A 37 -5.90 -4.81 0.50
C SER A 37 -5.02 -5.19 1.70
N ARG A 38 -5.52 -6.02 2.63
CA ARG A 38 -4.72 -6.48 3.79
C ARG A 38 -3.59 -7.41 3.40
N LEU A 39 -3.79 -8.28 2.39
CA LEU A 39 -2.69 -9.12 1.88
C LEU A 39 -1.67 -8.29 1.09
N SER A 40 -2.10 -7.28 0.33
CA SER A 40 -1.17 -6.33 -0.32
C SER A 40 -0.39 -5.47 0.69
N ILE A 41 -0.91 -5.28 1.91
CA ILE A 41 -0.21 -4.60 3.01
C ILE A 41 0.81 -5.52 3.71
N MET A 42 0.68 -6.84 3.61
CA MET A 42 1.59 -7.78 4.28
C MET A 42 2.78 -8.22 3.41
N GLU A 43 2.75 -7.95 2.10
CA GLU A 43 3.89 -8.06 1.19
C GLU A 43 4.51 -6.67 0.97
N GLU A 44 4.79 -5.95 2.06
CA GLU A 44 5.62 -4.75 1.96
C GLU A 44 7.07 -5.23 1.96
N PRO A 45 7.85 -5.11 0.86
CA PRO A 45 9.29 -5.09 1.03
C PRO A 45 9.51 -3.95 2.01
N ALA A 46 10.04 -4.25 3.20
CA ALA A 46 10.50 -3.26 4.15
C ALA A 46 11.66 -2.49 3.49
N LEU A 47 11.32 -1.66 2.50
CA LEU A 47 12.22 -0.78 1.82
C LEU A 47 12.74 0.13 2.93
N PRO A 48 14.05 0.15 3.17
CA PRO A 48 14.55 0.82 4.35
C PRO A 48 14.21 2.30 4.26
N ALA A 49 13.46 2.80 5.23
CA ALA A 49 12.93 4.16 5.23
C ALA A 49 14.03 5.18 4.97
N ILE A 50 13.88 6.00 3.94
CA ILE A 50 14.90 6.97 3.54
C ILE A 50 14.95 8.07 4.58
N LYS A 51 16.12 8.22 5.19
CA LYS A 51 16.32 9.14 6.29
C LYS A 51 16.65 10.52 5.73
N ALA A 52 15.92 11.54 6.14
CA ALA A 52 16.07 12.90 5.67
C ALA A 52 16.22 13.89 6.83
N ASN A 53 17.09 14.87 6.65
CA ASN A 53 17.24 15.98 7.58
C ASN A 53 16.47 17.19 7.07
N SER A 54 15.46 17.65 7.82
CA SER A 54 14.58 18.77 7.43
C SER A 54 15.32 20.11 7.38
N ARG A 55 16.38 20.27 8.19
CA ARG A 55 17.19 21.49 8.21
C ARG A 55 18.09 21.63 6.98
N THR A 56 18.72 20.54 6.53
CA THR A 56 19.61 20.57 5.36
C THR A 56 18.92 20.19 4.06
N MET A 57 17.68 19.70 4.12
CA MET A 57 16.94 19.13 2.99
C MET A 57 17.73 18.06 2.24
N VAL A 58 18.56 17.29 2.95
CA VAL A 58 19.35 16.19 2.38
C VAL A 58 18.80 14.87 2.89
N PHE A 59 18.61 13.92 1.97
CA PHE A 59 18.23 12.56 2.31
C PHE A 59 19.36 11.57 2.03
N HIS A 60 19.39 10.50 2.83
CA HIS A 60 20.30 9.39 2.69
C HIS A 60 19.50 8.11 2.48
N THR A 61 19.88 7.34 1.47
CA THR A 61 19.37 5.99 1.25
C THR A 61 20.18 4.99 2.09
N PRO A 62 19.62 3.81 2.40
CA PRO A 62 20.32 2.74 3.13
C PRO A 62 21.66 2.31 2.53
N GLU A 63 21.88 2.53 1.23
CA GLU A 63 23.13 2.25 0.52
C GLU A 63 24.24 3.26 0.85
N SER A 64 23.90 4.45 1.37
CA SER A 64 24.88 5.47 1.74
C SER A 64 25.69 5.06 2.98
N PRO A 65 27.04 5.18 2.99
CA PRO A 65 27.87 4.90 4.16
C PRO A 65 27.50 5.73 5.41
N TYR A 66 26.89 6.89 5.19
CA TYR A 66 26.51 7.82 6.25
C TYR A 66 25.08 7.64 6.74
N TYR A 67 24.30 6.73 6.15
CA TYR A 67 22.91 6.49 6.52
C TYR A 67 22.72 6.24 8.04
N ARG A 68 23.56 5.38 8.63
CA ARG A 68 23.51 5.07 10.07
C ARG A 68 23.98 6.22 10.96
N ARG A 69 24.85 7.09 10.45
CA ARG A 69 25.45 8.22 11.23
C ARG A 69 24.54 9.44 11.22
N MET A 70 23.83 9.64 10.13
CA MET A 70 22.97 10.79 9.92
C MET A 70 21.77 10.71 10.87
N LYS A 71 21.47 11.80 11.57
CA LYS A 71 20.23 11.97 12.35
C LYS A 71 19.25 12.77 11.52
N GLY A 72 18.39 12.05 10.81
CA GLY A 72 17.22 12.61 10.14
C GLY A 72 16.00 12.63 11.05
N ASP A 73 15.21 13.66 10.86
CA ASP A 73 13.95 13.94 11.57
C ASP A 73 12.73 13.62 10.70
N VAL A 74 12.95 13.38 9.40
CA VAL A 74 11.94 13.04 8.40
C VAL A 74 12.30 11.71 7.76
N PHE A 75 11.29 10.89 7.47
CA PHE A 75 11.45 9.58 6.84
C PHE A 75 10.54 9.51 5.61
N PHE A 76 11.09 9.05 4.49
CA PHE A 76 10.37 8.85 3.24
C PHE A 76 10.27 7.37 2.89
N HIS A 77 9.21 7.00 2.18
CA HIS A 77 9.00 5.64 1.68
C HIS A 77 9.79 5.36 0.40
N SER A 78 10.07 6.38 -0.42
CA SER A 78 10.93 6.24 -1.60
C SER A 78 11.78 7.50 -1.90
N PRO A 79 12.87 7.37 -2.69
CA PRO A 79 13.71 8.50 -3.06
C PRO A 79 12.95 9.52 -3.89
N GLU A 80 12.01 9.07 -4.72
CA GLU A 80 11.17 9.91 -5.56
C GLU A 80 10.27 10.81 -4.70
N ASP A 81 9.74 10.32 -3.58
CA ASP A 81 8.97 11.13 -2.63
C ASP A 81 9.83 12.24 -2.01
N ALA A 82 11.06 11.91 -1.61
CA ALA A 82 11.99 12.88 -1.06
C ALA A 82 12.33 13.96 -2.10
N LEU A 83 12.56 13.58 -3.35
CA LEU A 83 12.81 14.50 -4.46
C LEU A 83 11.59 15.39 -4.74
N ARG A 84 10.38 14.84 -4.73
CA ARG A 84 9.12 15.60 -4.89
C ARG A 84 8.91 16.59 -3.75
N ALA A 85 9.31 16.24 -2.53
CA ALA A 85 9.32 17.11 -1.37
C ALA A 85 10.45 18.16 -1.39
N GLY A 86 11.28 18.18 -2.44
CA GLY A 86 12.37 19.15 -2.62
C GLY A 86 13.68 18.78 -1.91
N TYR A 87 13.82 17.55 -1.41
CA TYR A 87 15.06 17.09 -0.79
C TYR A 87 16.06 16.64 -1.86
N THR A 88 17.35 16.82 -1.56
CA THR A 88 18.44 16.39 -2.43
C THR A 88 19.10 15.11 -1.90
N MET A 89 19.47 14.20 -2.79
CA MET A 89 20.22 13.00 -2.43
C MET A 89 21.62 13.36 -1.95
N TRP A 90 22.09 12.73 -0.87
CA TRP A 90 23.49 12.88 -0.47
C TRP A 90 24.43 12.30 -1.52
N THR A 91 25.37 13.12 -2.01
CA THR A 91 26.45 12.69 -2.90
C THR A 91 27.80 12.76 -2.17
N PRO A 92 28.65 11.72 -2.23
CA PRO A 92 30.01 11.81 -1.73
C PRO A 92 30.79 12.87 -2.52
N ARG A 93 31.52 13.73 -1.82
CA ARG A 93 32.42 14.68 -2.48
C ARG A 93 33.50 13.89 -3.23
N PRO A 94 33.71 14.13 -4.54
CA PRO A 94 34.79 13.47 -5.27
C PRO A 94 36.12 13.79 -4.58
N ARG A 95 36.91 12.74 -4.31
CA ARG A 95 38.27 12.91 -3.80
C ARG A 95 39.06 13.59 -4.90
N VAL A 96 39.61 14.78 -4.62
CA VAL A 96 40.53 15.44 -5.53
C VAL A 96 41.76 14.51 -5.63
N PRO A 97 42.13 14.02 -6.83
CA PRO A 97 43.35 13.25 -6.96
C PRO A 97 44.52 14.13 -6.52
N ALA A 98 45.36 13.62 -5.63
CA ALA A 98 46.60 14.30 -5.27
C ALA A 98 47.46 14.36 -6.53
N THR A 99 47.59 15.55 -7.11
CA THR A 99 48.60 15.83 -8.13
C THR A 99 49.95 15.81 -7.43
N THR A 100 50.69 14.71 -7.60
CA THR A 100 52.12 14.60 -7.30
C THR A 100 52.87 14.51 -8.62
#